data_AF-A2ERY7-F1
#
_entry.id   AF-A2ERY7-F1
#
_cell.length_a   1.000
_cell.length_b   1.000
_cell.length_c   1.000
_cell.angle_alpha   90.00
_cell.angle_beta   90.00
_cell.angle_gamma   90.00
#
_symmetry.space_group_name_H-M   'P 1'
#
loop_
_entity.id
_entity.type
_entity.pdbx_description
1 polymer ?
#
loop_
_entity_poly.entity_id
_entity_poly.type
_entity_poly.pdbx_seq_one_letter_code
_entity_poly.pdbx_strand_id
1 'polypeptide(L)'
;MSQIEWESLSESEIKAEAEAILESSGQSKKIRAEINEDPSIIEWKENIRKMIEEIAATQDITKLNPDKIYDMIADQARQKIPQEIIEKVEQKILTFIEKGIEDRFN
;
A
#
# COMPACT_ATOMS: atom_id res chain seq x y z
N MET A 1 -22.59 17.93 -19.57
CA MET A 1 -22.92 17.39 -18.24
C MET A 1 -22.91 15.88 -18.34
N SER A 2 -21.80 15.25 -17.99
CA SER A 2 -21.73 13.81 -17.75
C SER A 2 -21.53 13.66 -16.26
N GLN A 3 -22.65 13.62 -15.52
CA GLN A 3 -22.69 13.13 -14.15
C GLN A 3 -22.10 11.71 -14.21
N ILE A 4 -20.93 11.49 -13.61
CA ILE A 4 -20.45 10.12 -13.47
C ILE A 4 -21.42 9.45 -12.50
N GLU A 5 -22.26 8.57 -13.03
CA GLU A 5 -23.24 7.77 -12.29
C GLU A 5 -22.51 6.69 -11.47
N TRP A 6 -21.71 7.11 -10.49
CA TRP A 6 -21.06 6.21 -9.54
C TRP A 6 -22.07 5.34 -8.79
N GLU A 7 -23.33 5.79 -8.68
CA GLU A 7 -24.43 5.05 -8.05
C GLU A 7 -24.86 3.79 -8.83
N SER A 8 -24.51 3.68 -10.11
CA SER A 8 -24.83 2.51 -10.96
C SER A 8 -23.69 1.50 -11.09
N LEU A 9 -22.48 1.87 -10.65
CA LEU A 9 -21.27 1.06 -10.75
C LEU A 9 -21.11 0.21 -9.50
N SER A 10 -20.71 -1.05 -9.69
CA SER A 10 -20.35 -1.93 -8.59
C SER A 10 -19.12 -1.40 -7.84
N GLU A 11 -18.99 -1.68 -6.54
CA GLU A 11 -17.80 -1.29 -5.76
C GLU A 11 -16.49 -1.73 -6.42
N SER A 12 -16.50 -2.87 -7.12
CA SER A 12 -15.35 -3.37 -7.90
C SER A 12 -14.97 -2.48 -9.09
N GLU A 13 -15.95 -1.90 -9.79
CA GLU A 13 -15.71 -1.00 -10.92
C GLU A 13 -15.21 0.35 -10.44
N ILE A 14 -15.78 0.85 -9.34
CA ILE A 14 -15.32 2.09 -8.68
C ILE A 14 -13.87 1.95 -8.24
N LYS A 15 -13.53 0.82 -7.60
CA LYS A 15 -12.17 0.53 -7.18
C LYS A 15 -11.20 0.45 -8.36
N ALA A 16 -11.57 -0.25 -9.42
CA ALA A 16 -10.72 -0.41 -10.60
C ALA A 16 -10.45 0.94 -11.29
N GLU A 17 -11.47 1.80 -11.43
CA GLU A 17 -11.31 3.14 -12.01
C GLU A 17 -10.44 4.04 -11.12
N ALA A 18 -10.62 4.01 -9.79
CA ALA A 18 -9.78 4.76 -8.86
C ALA A 18 -8.32 4.32 -8.90
N GLU A 19 -8.06 3.01 -8.95
CA GLU A 19 -6.71 2.44 -9.13
C GLU A 19 -6.09 2.88 -10.47
N ALA A 20 -6.85 2.82 -11.55
CA ALA A 20 -6.41 3.25 -12.87
C ALA A 20 -6.01 4.73 -12.90
N ILE A 21 -6.83 5.61 -12.31
CA ILE A 21 -6.56 7.06 -12.25
C ILE A 21 -5.35 7.35 -11.37
N LEU A 22 -5.19 6.67 -10.22
CA LEU A 22 -4.03 6.82 -9.34
C LEU A 22 -2.72 6.42 -10.04
N GLU A 23 -2.75 5.35 -10.83
CA GLU A 23 -1.57 4.89 -11.57
C GLU A 23 -1.28 5.78 -12.79
N SER A 24 -2.31 6.12 -13.59
CA SER A 24 -2.14 6.93 -14.81
C SER A 24 -1.69 8.36 -14.52
N SER A 25 -2.09 8.93 -13.37
CA SER A 25 -1.64 10.24 -12.90
C SER A 25 -0.25 10.23 -12.26
N GLY A 26 0.33 9.05 -12.03
CA GLY A 26 1.59 8.86 -11.32
C GLY A 26 1.52 9.18 -9.82
N GLN A 27 0.33 9.43 -9.28
CA GLN A 27 0.14 9.74 -7.85
C GLN A 27 0.44 8.53 -6.97
N SER A 28 0.18 7.32 -7.44
CA SER A 28 0.59 6.09 -6.75
C SER A 28 2.11 6.04 -6.48
N LYS A 29 2.92 6.58 -7.40
CA LYS A 29 4.39 6.64 -7.26
C LYS A 29 4.82 7.74 -6.31
N LYS A 30 4.16 8.91 -6.35
CA LYS A 30 4.43 10.03 -5.43
C LYS A 30 4.09 9.65 -3.98
N ILE A 31 2.90 9.11 -3.76
CA ILE A 31 2.46 8.63 -2.44
C ILE A 31 3.46 7.59 -1.92
N ARG A 32 3.87 6.62 -2.75
CA ARG A 32 4.90 5.64 -2.38
C ARG A 32 6.25 6.28 -2.01
N ALA A 33 6.72 7.25 -2.79
CA ALA A 33 7.98 7.93 -2.50
C ALA A 33 7.92 8.67 -1.16
N GLU A 34 6.87 9.44 -0.92
CA GLU A 34 6.68 10.20 0.33
C GLU A 34 6.58 9.29 1.56
N ILE A 35 5.85 8.18 1.45
CA ILE A 35 5.72 7.21 2.55
C ILE A 35 7.04 6.49 2.82
N ASN A 36 7.84 6.23 1.78
CA ASN A 36 9.13 5.56 1.95
C ASN A 36 10.17 6.39 2.72
N GLU A 37 9.98 7.71 2.78
CA GLU A 37 10.81 8.64 3.56
C GLU A 37 10.31 8.79 5.01
N ASP A 38 9.14 8.22 5.34
CA ASP A 38 8.57 8.31 6.67
C ASP A 38 9.41 7.52 7.70
N PRO A 39 9.82 8.12 8.83
CA PRO A 39 10.61 7.45 9.85
C PRO A 39 9.99 6.15 10.35
N SER A 40 8.66 6.10 10.50
CA SER A 40 7.94 4.92 10.97
C SER A 40 8.01 3.77 9.95
N ILE A 41 8.09 4.08 8.65
CA ILE A 41 8.26 3.09 7.59
C ILE A 41 9.70 2.60 7.51
N ILE A 42 10.67 3.49 7.71
CA ILE A 42 12.09 3.11 7.78
C ILE A 42 12.29 2.16 8.95
N GLU A 43 11.78 2.49 10.13
CA GLU A 43 11.85 1.62 11.31
C GLU A 43 11.15 0.28 11.08
N TRP A 44 9.95 0.30 10.49
CA TRP A 44 9.22 -0.93 10.14
C TRP A 44 10.02 -1.83 9.18
N LYS A 45 10.69 -1.26 8.17
CA LYS A 45 11.58 -2.02 7.26
C LYS A 45 12.78 -2.61 7.98
N GLU A 46 13.40 -1.89 8.89
CA GLU A 46 14.51 -2.43 9.70
C GLU A 46 14.05 -3.56 10.61
N ASN A 47 12.84 -3.46 11.17
CA ASN A 47 12.25 -4.54 11.98
C ASN A 47 12.01 -5.81 11.13
N ILE A 48 11.57 -5.66 9.88
CA ILE A 48 11.45 -6.79 8.94
C ILE A 48 12.84 -7.38 8.63
N ARG A 49 13.85 -6.55 8.39
CA ARG A 49 15.21 -7.04 8.13
C ARG A 49 15.74 -7.88 9.30
N LYS A 50 15.60 -7.38 10.54
CA LYS A 50 15.99 -8.14 11.74
C LYS A 50 15.27 -9.48 11.85
N MET A 51 13.97 -9.49 11.57
CA MET A 51 13.18 -10.73 11.55
C MET A 51 13.72 -11.74 10.53
N ILE A 52 14.09 -11.29 9.33
CA ILE A 52 14.70 -12.15 8.30
C ILE A 52 16.03 -12.74 8.80
N GLU A 53 16.88 -11.90 9.41
CA GLU A 53 18.16 -12.33 9.98
C GLU A 53 17.99 -13.35 11.11
N GLU A 54 17.00 -13.15 11.99
CA GLU A 54 16.65 -14.10 13.06
C GLU A 54 16.16 -15.44 12.49
N ILE A 55 15.30 -15.43 11.47
CA ILE A 55 14.82 -16.65 10.80
C ILE A 55 16.00 -17.39 10.15
N ALA A 56 16.87 -16.67 9.46
CA ALA A 56 18.05 -17.24 8.81
C ALA A 56 19.05 -17.83 9.82
N ALA A 57 19.17 -17.25 11.01
CA ALA A 57 20.04 -17.73 12.08
C ALA A 57 19.47 -18.94 12.84
N THR A 58 18.14 -19.05 12.95
CA THR A 58 17.47 -20.07 13.77
C THR A 58 17.05 -21.31 12.98
N GLN A 59 16.79 -21.18 11.67
CA GLN A 59 16.36 -22.29 10.84
C GLN A 59 17.51 -22.86 10.01
N ASP A 60 17.55 -24.18 9.91
CA ASP A 60 18.49 -24.88 9.05
C ASP A 60 18.23 -24.54 7.57
N ILE A 61 19.19 -23.88 6.93
CA ILE A 61 19.15 -23.43 5.54
C ILE A 61 18.78 -24.55 4.56
N THR A 62 19.08 -25.82 4.89
CA THR A 62 18.76 -26.97 4.05
C THR A 62 17.27 -27.35 4.02
N LYS A 63 16.46 -26.79 4.93
CA LYS A 63 15.01 -27.01 5.04
C LYS A 63 14.19 -25.75 4.73
N LEU A 64 14.84 -24.64 4.42
CA LEU A 64 14.19 -23.39 4.09
C LEU A 64 13.58 -23.46 2.69
N ASN A 65 12.25 -23.43 2.62
CA ASN A 65 11.54 -23.15 1.37
C ASN A 65 11.34 -21.62 1.28
N PRO A 66 11.99 -20.94 0.31
CA PRO A 66 11.94 -19.48 0.17
C PRO A 66 10.52 -18.92 0.11
N ASP A 67 9.59 -19.61 -0.56
CA ASP A 67 8.21 -19.14 -0.72
C ASP A 67 7.47 -19.13 0.62
N LYS A 68 7.62 -20.21 1.42
CA LYS A 68 6.99 -20.29 2.74
C LYS A 68 7.53 -19.25 3.71
N ILE A 69 8.81 -18.92 3.61
CA ILE A 69 9.45 -17.91 4.44
C ILE A 69 8.97 -16.53 4.03
N TYR A 70 8.90 -16.28 2.72
CA TYR A 70 8.35 -15.04 2.19
C TYR A 70 6.92 -14.83 2.67
N ASP A 71 6.04 -15.83 2.53
CA ASP A 71 4.64 -15.73 2.96
C ASP A 71 4.55 -15.43 4.47
N MET A 72 5.31 -16.15 5.30
CA MET A 72 5.35 -15.92 6.74
C MET A 72 5.82 -14.51 7.11
N ILE A 73 6.89 -14.02 6.46
CA ILE A 73 7.41 -12.67 6.70
C ILE A 73 6.42 -11.63 6.20
N ALA A 74 5.83 -11.82 5.02
CA ALA A 74 4.87 -10.90 4.43
C ALA A 74 3.64 -10.74 5.32
N ASP A 75 3.11 -11.84 5.88
CA ASP A 75 1.99 -11.82 6.80
C ASP A 75 2.33 -11.06 8.10
N GLN A 76 3.48 -11.36 8.70
CA GLN A 76 3.92 -10.65 9.91
C GLN A 76 4.22 -9.17 9.65
N ALA A 77 4.83 -8.87 8.51
CA ALA A 77 5.13 -7.50 8.10
C ALA A 77 3.84 -6.70 7.96
N ARG A 78 2.82 -7.25 7.26
CA ARG A 78 1.51 -6.62 7.08
C ARG A 78 0.81 -6.34 8.41
N GLN A 79 0.83 -7.29 9.35
CA GLN A 79 0.22 -7.11 10.68
C GLN A 79 0.93 -6.05 11.53
N LYS A 80 2.21 -5.80 11.26
CA LYS A 80 3.04 -4.83 12.01
C LYS A 80 3.18 -3.48 11.32
N ILE A 81 2.46 -3.24 10.20
CA ILE A 81 2.45 -1.91 9.59
C ILE A 81 1.92 -0.90 10.61
N PRO A 82 2.61 0.22 10.87
CA PRO A 82 2.10 1.23 11.78
C PRO A 82 0.76 1.79 11.27
N GLN A 83 -0.26 1.80 12.13
CA GLN A 83 -1.61 2.27 11.78
C GLN A 83 -1.61 3.70 11.25
N GLU A 84 -0.78 4.57 11.82
CA GLU A 84 -0.61 5.97 11.40
C GLU A 84 -0.21 6.08 9.92
N ILE A 85 0.56 5.12 9.40
CA ILE A 85 0.93 5.09 7.99
C ILE A 85 -0.26 4.71 7.13
N ILE A 86 -1.04 3.71 7.54
CA ILE A 86 -2.24 3.27 6.82
C ILE A 86 -3.19 4.47 6.67
N GLU A 87 -3.49 5.15 7.78
CA GLU A 87 -4.33 6.34 7.80
C GLU A 87 -3.79 7.46 6.92
N LYS A 88 -2.47 7.70 6.94
CA LYS A 88 -1.80 8.70 6.08
C LYS A 88 -1.92 8.35 4.59
N VAL A 89 -1.82 7.07 4.23
CA VAL A 89 -2.03 6.62 2.84
C VAL A 89 -3.49 6.84 2.43
N GLU A 90 -4.42 6.41 3.27
CA GLU A 90 -5.86 6.54 3.03
C GLU A 90 -6.26 7.99 2.81
N GLN A 91 -5.83 8.90 3.70
CA GLN A 91 -6.08 10.32 3.57
C GLN A 91 -5.52 10.91 2.27
N LYS A 92 -4.33 10.49 1.84
CA LYS A 92 -3.75 10.94 0.56
C LYS A 92 -4.52 10.43 -0.64
N ILE A 93 -4.98 9.18 -0.60
CA ILE A 93 -5.81 8.60 -1.66
C ILE A 93 -7.15 9.33 -1.72
N LEU A 94 -7.81 9.53 -0.58
CA LEU A 94 -9.09 10.25 -0.48
C LEU A 94 -8.95 11.68 -1.01
N THR A 95 -7.96 12.44 -0.53
CA THR A 95 -7.69 13.81 -1.01
C THR A 95 -7.47 13.84 -2.52
N PHE A 96 -6.79 12.84 -3.09
CA PHE A 96 -6.57 12.75 -4.52
C PHE A 96 -7.87 12.46 -5.28
N ILE A 97 -8.67 11.50 -4.81
CA ILE A 97 -9.94 11.14 -5.42
C ILE A 97 -10.90 12.33 -5.38
N GLU A 98 -11.03 13.01 -4.23
CA GLU A 98 -11.87 14.20 -4.07
C GLU A 98 -11.47 15.32 -5.04
N LYS A 99 -10.17 15.64 -5.13
CA LYS A 99 -9.67 16.65 -6.08
C LYS A 99 -9.82 16.23 -7.54
N GLY A 100 -9.56 14.97 -7.86
CA GLY A 100 -9.70 14.44 -9.22
C GLY A 100 -11.15 14.35 -9.68
N ILE A 101 -12.08 14.18 -8.74
CA ILE A 101 -13.53 14.31 -8.95
C ILE A 101 -13.88 15.78 -9.21
N GLU A 102 -13.46 16.72 -8.36
CA GLU A 102 -13.72 18.15 -8.55
C GLU A 102 -13.19 18.69 -9.90
N ASP A 103 -11.99 18.29 -10.31
CA ASP A 103 -11.37 18.70 -11.58
C ASP A 103 -12.02 18.08 -12.83
N ARG A 104 -12.77 16.97 -12.70
CA ARG A 104 -13.54 16.37 -13.80
C ARG A 104 -14.95 16.97 -13.94
N PHE A 105 -15.46 17.64 -12.91
CA PHE A 105 -16.82 18.20 -12.85
C PHE A 105 -16.89 19.73 -13.03
N ASN A 106 -15.75 20.42 -13.07
CA ASN A 106 -15.61 21.81 -13.54
C ASN A 106 -15.12 21.85 -15.00
#